data_AF-A0A3L6J900-F1
#
_entry.id   AF-A0A3L6J900-F1
#
_cell.length_a   1.000
_cell.length_b   1.000
_cell.length_c   1.000
_cell.angle_alpha   90.00
_cell.angle_beta   90.00
_cell.angle_gamma   90.00
#
_symmetry.space_group_name_H-M   'P 1'
#
loop_
_entity.id
_entity.type
_entity.pdbx_description
1 polymer ?
#
loop_
_entity_poly.entity_id
_entity_poly.type
_entity_poly.pdbx_seq_one_letter_code
_entity_poly.pdbx_strand_id
1 'polypeptide(L)'
;MRNLILSVIAAVMVGSLLAPPVAASNNQGLYWGFSAGQRVDYVVSSLNIADNSTETIEKRYYVVVESLPEIQETIVTLRDLPTTPNCSTYCENGTETEDPAYLWLVLPVGNWSLLISLWLSEQSVTEDNIIDTSTLAGFNFTDVGKKSISTYLEIYQKSTGVLYNYVSTLNYTGPPHPHYSSVEISLIDSSSWPIVPVAVGGAAVAGAVVVVAIILRRRQH
;
A
#
# COMPACT_ATOMS: atom_id res chain seq x y z
N MET A 1 4.44 -47.22 9.43
CA MET A 1 3.68 -46.25 8.59
C MET A 1 2.84 -45.28 9.41
N ARG A 2 2.07 -45.76 10.41
CA ARG A 2 1.18 -44.93 11.24
C ARG A 2 1.85 -43.71 11.92
N ASN A 3 3.08 -43.84 12.40
CA ASN A 3 3.81 -42.73 13.04
C ASN A 3 4.27 -41.65 12.05
N LEU A 4 4.48 -41.98 10.78
CA LEU A 4 4.94 -41.03 9.76
C LEU A 4 3.80 -40.14 9.25
N ILE A 5 2.58 -40.69 9.17
CA ILE A 5 1.36 -39.96 8.81
C ILE A 5 1.03 -38.91 9.89
N LEU A 6 1.15 -39.28 11.17
CA LEU A 6 0.92 -38.35 12.28
C LEU A 6 1.91 -37.18 12.28
N SER A 7 3.18 -37.40 11.96
CA SER A 7 4.19 -36.34 11.88
C SER A 7 3.93 -35.35 10.73
N VAL A 8 3.46 -35.85 9.57
CA VAL A 8 3.13 -34.99 8.42
C VAL A 8 1.89 -34.14 8.71
N ILE A 9 0.84 -34.72 9.31
CA ILE A 9 -0.36 -33.98 9.70
C ILE A 9 -0.02 -32.90 10.75
N ALA A 10 0.82 -33.23 11.73
CA ALA A 10 1.28 -32.27 12.73
C ALA A 10 2.09 -31.12 12.09
N ALA A 11 2.97 -31.42 11.14
CA ALA A 11 3.74 -30.40 10.43
C ALA A 11 2.87 -29.47 9.57
N VAL A 12 1.84 -30.01 8.90
CA VAL A 12 0.87 -29.20 8.13
C VAL A 12 0.03 -28.32 9.06
N MET A 13 -0.45 -28.85 10.18
CA MET A 13 -1.24 -28.06 11.14
C MET A 13 -0.42 -26.96 11.82
N VAL A 14 0.82 -27.25 12.21
CA VAL A 14 1.74 -26.25 12.75
C VAL A 14 2.11 -25.21 11.68
N GLY A 15 2.29 -25.63 10.42
CA GLY A 15 2.50 -24.72 9.30
C GLY A 15 1.31 -23.78 9.06
N SER A 16 0.08 -24.25 9.19
CA SER A 16 -1.12 -23.39 9.10
C SER A 16 -1.32 -22.48 10.30
N LEU A 17 -0.77 -22.82 11.47
CA LEU A 17 -0.80 -21.99 12.68
C LEU A 17 0.34 -20.98 12.74
N LEU A 18 1.43 -21.22 12.00
CA LEU A 18 2.57 -20.31 11.83
C LEU A 18 2.44 -19.41 10.60
N ALA A 19 1.44 -19.64 9.74
CA ALA A 19 1.02 -18.60 8.81
C ALA A 19 0.65 -17.39 9.68
N PRO A 20 1.26 -16.21 9.45
CA PRO A 20 0.79 -15.01 10.13
C PRO A 20 -0.72 -14.97 9.95
N PRO A 21 -1.49 -14.71 11.03
CA PRO A 21 -2.94 -14.67 10.92
C PRO A 21 -3.22 -13.81 9.70
N VAL A 22 -3.86 -14.40 8.68
CA VAL A 22 -4.38 -13.65 7.55
C VAL A 22 -5.06 -12.46 8.20
N ALA A 23 -4.49 -11.26 8.04
CA ALA A 23 -4.98 -10.07 8.73
C ALA A 23 -6.49 -10.10 8.57
N ALA A 24 -7.23 -10.26 9.69
CA ALA A 24 -8.55 -10.87 9.66
C ALA A 24 -9.39 -10.18 8.58
N SER A 25 -9.63 -10.90 7.48
CA SER A 25 -10.40 -10.34 6.38
C SER A 25 -11.77 -10.02 6.92
N ASN A 26 -12.26 -8.81 6.67
CA ASN A 26 -13.65 -8.50 6.96
C ASN A 26 -14.58 -9.34 6.07
N ASN A 27 -15.88 -9.30 6.33
CA ASN A 27 -16.89 -10.03 5.56
C ASN A 27 -16.96 -9.65 4.06
N GLN A 28 -16.33 -8.57 3.64
CA GLN A 28 -16.25 -8.12 2.25
C GLN A 28 -14.94 -8.47 1.55
N GLY A 29 -14.05 -9.24 2.19
CA GLY A 29 -12.78 -9.66 1.60
C GLY A 29 -11.67 -8.61 1.70
N LEU A 30 -11.80 -7.61 2.58
CA LEU A 30 -10.81 -6.57 2.80
C LEU A 30 -9.89 -6.93 3.98
N TYR A 31 -8.58 -6.73 3.80
CA TYR A 31 -7.57 -6.94 4.82
C TYR A 31 -6.39 -5.98 4.63
N TRP A 32 -5.51 -5.86 5.62
CA TRP A 32 -4.30 -5.05 5.49
C TRP A 32 -3.19 -5.81 4.77
N GLY A 33 -2.67 -5.23 3.69
CA GLY A 33 -1.57 -5.81 2.89
C GLY A 33 -0.17 -5.53 3.43
N PHE A 34 -0.07 -4.87 4.58
CA PHE A 34 1.16 -4.54 5.29
C PHE A 34 1.02 -4.83 6.78
N SER A 35 2.14 -4.86 7.49
CA SER A 35 2.18 -5.16 8.93
C SER A 35 2.52 -3.92 9.75
N ALA A 36 2.10 -3.91 11.02
CA ALA A 36 2.67 -2.98 12.00
C ALA A 36 4.19 -3.19 12.11
N GLY A 37 4.91 -2.10 12.31
CA GLY A 37 6.38 -2.00 12.26
C GLY A 37 6.96 -1.91 10.85
N GLN A 38 6.15 -2.04 9.79
CA GLN A 38 6.64 -1.94 8.42
C GLN A 38 7.09 -0.51 8.11
N ARG A 39 8.28 -0.41 7.51
CA ARG A 39 8.83 0.82 6.94
C ARG A 39 8.41 0.94 5.48
N VAL A 40 8.03 2.15 5.09
CA VAL A 40 7.72 2.53 3.72
C VAL A 40 8.49 3.80 3.37
N ASP A 41 9.25 3.79 2.28
CA ASP A 41 10.13 4.87 1.88
C ASP A 41 9.53 5.65 0.70
N TYR A 42 9.60 6.98 0.76
CA TYR A 42 9.03 7.90 -0.23
C TYR A 42 10.03 8.98 -0.66
N VAL A 43 9.95 9.36 -1.92
CA VAL A 43 10.45 10.65 -2.40
C VAL A 43 9.26 11.59 -2.56
N VAL A 44 9.40 12.80 -2.02
CA VAL A 44 8.45 13.90 -2.20
C VAL A 44 9.14 14.99 -3.00
N SER A 45 8.59 15.30 -4.15
CA SER A 45 9.05 16.37 -5.03
C SER A 45 7.96 17.42 -5.12
N SER A 46 8.32 18.68 -4.92
CA SER A 46 7.41 19.81 -5.13
C SER A 46 8.01 20.84 -6.07
N LEU A 47 7.13 21.43 -6.89
CA LEU A 47 7.45 22.48 -7.82
C LEU A 47 6.46 23.62 -7.60
N ASN A 48 6.97 24.82 -7.37
CA ASN A 48 6.18 26.02 -7.21
C ASN A 48 6.67 27.09 -8.20
N ILE A 49 5.74 27.61 -8.99
CA ILE A 49 5.99 28.69 -9.95
C ILE A 49 5.03 29.83 -9.62
N ALA A 50 5.60 30.93 -9.15
CA ALA A 50 4.88 32.15 -8.81
C ALA A 50 5.73 33.36 -9.21
N ASP A 51 5.13 34.39 -9.82
CA ASP A 51 5.73 35.71 -10.00
C ASP A 51 7.14 35.71 -10.60
N ASN A 52 7.36 34.88 -11.63
CA ASN A 52 8.65 34.64 -12.32
C ASN A 52 9.74 33.94 -11.48
N SER A 53 9.39 33.41 -10.31
CA SER A 53 10.25 32.50 -9.54
C SER A 53 9.86 31.05 -9.79
N THR A 54 10.84 30.15 -9.70
CA THR A 54 10.63 28.71 -9.73
C THR A 54 11.40 28.11 -8.57
N GLU A 55 10.68 27.43 -7.70
CA GLU A 55 11.24 26.68 -6.58
C GLU A 55 10.95 25.20 -6.79
N THR A 56 12.01 24.40 -6.73
CA THR A 56 11.92 22.93 -6.74
C THR A 56 12.52 22.41 -5.44
N ILE A 57 11.76 21.58 -4.73
CA ILE A 57 12.20 20.93 -3.51
C ILE A 57 12.04 19.43 -3.70
N GLU A 58 13.10 18.67 -3.47
CA GLU A 58 13.02 17.21 -3.37
C GLU A 58 13.46 16.81 -1.96
N LYS A 59 12.66 15.97 -1.31
CA LYS A 59 12.93 15.45 0.04
C LYS A 59 12.60 13.97 0.10
N ARG A 60 13.33 13.26 0.95
CA ARG A 60 13.13 11.84 1.21
C ARG A 60 12.60 11.65 2.61
N TYR A 61 11.56 10.82 2.69
CA TYR A 61 10.91 10.46 3.93
C TYR A 61 10.78 8.96 4.01
N TYR A 62 10.72 8.45 5.23
CA TYR A 62 10.22 7.10 5.47
C TYR A 62 9.19 7.14 6.58
N VAL A 63 8.21 6.25 6.46
CA VAL A 63 7.14 6.12 7.44
C VAL A 63 7.20 4.75 8.06
N VAL A 64 7.01 4.71 9.37
CA VAL A 64 6.91 3.47 10.14
C VAL A 64 5.48 3.33 10.63
N VAL A 65 4.82 2.24 10.21
CA VAL A 65 3.47 1.91 10.65
C VAL A 65 3.53 1.48 12.12
N GLU A 66 2.91 2.20 13.03
CA GLU A 66 2.89 1.80 14.45
C GLU A 66 1.79 0.79 14.73
N SER A 67 0.58 1.06 14.24
CA SER A 67 -0.56 0.18 14.40
C SER A 67 -1.59 0.34 13.29
N LEU A 68 -2.24 -0.77 12.96
CA LEU A 68 -3.30 -0.84 11.96
C LEU A 68 -4.67 -0.72 12.63
N PRO A 69 -5.53 0.21 12.19
CA PRO A 69 -6.90 0.29 12.68
C PRO A 69 -7.72 -0.89 12.15
N GLU A 70 -8.78 -1.22 12.87
CA GLU A 70 -9.72 -2.26 12.44
C GLU A 70 -10.47 -1.84 11.18
N ILE A 71 -10.59 -2.74 10.22
CA ILE A 71 -11.43 -2.54 9.03
C ILE A 71 -12.84 -2.92 9.42
N GLN A 72 -13.80 -2.00 9.26
CA GLN A 72 -15.20 -2.29 9.59
C GLN A 72 -15.72 -3.48 8.77
N GLU A 73 -16.62 -4.25 9.35
CA GLU A 73 -17.21 -5.43 8.69
C GLU A 73 -18.00 -5.10 7.42
N THR A 74 -18.49 -3.86 7.31
CA THR A 74 -19.24 -3.39 6.16
C THR A 74 -18.78 -1.99 5.81
N ILE A 75 -18.25 -1.85 4.60
CA ILE A 75 -17.87 -0.59 3.97
C ILE A 75 -18.97 -0.25 2.97
N VAL A 76 -19.60 0.90 3.16
CA VAL A 76 -20.62 1.45 2.26
C VAL A 76 -20.10 2.70 1.57
N THR A 77 -19.17 3.41 2.21
CA THR A 77 -18.56 4.62 1.69
C THR A 77 -17.04 4.61 1.85
N LEU A 78 -16.33 5.44 1.08
CA LEU A 78 -14.89 5.67 1.22
C LEU A 78 -14.52 6.19 2.61
N ARG A 79 -15.44 6.90 3.28
CA ARG A 79 -15.23 7.40 4.65
C ARG A 79 -15.23 6.31 5.70
N ASP A 80 -15.81 5.15 5.40
CA ASP A 80 -15.80 3.99 6.30
C ASP A 80 -14.44 3.28 6.26
N LEU A 81 -13.65 3.51 5.22
CA LEU A 81 -12.31 2.95 5.10
C LEU A 81 -11.38 3.71 6.05
N PRO A 82 -10.70 3.00 6.97
CA PRO A 82 -9.59 3.61 7.67
C PRO A 82 -8.46 3.85 6.66
N THR A 83 -8.19 5.10 6.29
CA THR A 83 -7.13 5.43 5.32
C THR A 83 -5.83 5.92 5.97
N THR A 84 -5.87 6.15 7.29
CA THR A 84 -4.79 6.73 8.09
C THR A 84 -4.49 5.87 9.32
N PRO A 85 -3.67 4.82 9.19
CA PRO A 85 -3.17 4.10 10.35
C PRO A 85 -2.33 5.00 11.25
N ASN A 86 -2.09 4.56 12.48
CA ASN A 86 -1.17 5.25 13.37
C ASN A 86 0.27 5.04 12.87
N CYS A 87 1.01 6.12 12.66
CA CYS A 87 2.34 6.09 12.07
C CYS A 87 3.22 7.24 12.55
N SER A 88 4.53 7.03 12.41
CA SER A 88 5.55 8.06 12.60
C SER A 88 6.30 8.30 11.29
N THR A 89 6.39 9.56 10.90
CA THR A 89 7.10 10.00 9.70
C THR A 89 8.48 10.52 10.07
N TYR A 90 9.48 10.14 9.30
CA TYR A 90 10.87 10.54 9.52
C TYR A 90 11.47 11.07 8.23
N CYS A 91 12.33 12.08 8.36
CA CYS A 91 13.24 12.49 7.29
C CYS A 91 14.30 11.41 7.05
N GLU A 92 14.97 11.45 5.90
CA GLU A 92 16.06 10.52 5.56
C GLU A 92 17.18 10.45 6.61
N ASN A 93 17.42 11.54 7.35
CA ASN A 93 18.40 11.59 8.43
C ASN A 93 17.92 10.95 9.76
N GLY A 94 16.72 10.39 9.80
CA GLY A 94 16.11 9.77 10.97
C GLY A 94 15.49 10.74 11.97
N THR A 95 15.43 12.04 11.67
CA THR A 95 14.68 13.00 12.49
C THR A 95 13.19 12.80 12.26
N GLU A 96 12.45 12.53 13.33
CA GLU A 96 10.99 12.51 13.31
C GLU A 96 10.46 13.89 12.90
N THR A 97 9.48 13.90 12.00
CA THR A 97 8.84 15.11 11.50
C THR A 97 7.33 14.98 11.66
N GLU A 98 6.66 16.11 11.86
CA GLU A 98 5.21 16.14 11.73
C GLU A 98 4.82 15.68 10.32
N ASP A 99 3.73 14.93 10.27
CA ASP A 99 3.24 14.29 9.06
C ASP A 99 2.92 15.36 8.00
N PRO A 100 3.69 15.45 6.90
CA PRO A 100 3.28 16.32 5.82
C PRO A 100 1.96 15.77 5.28
N ALA A 101 0.93 16.60 5.25
CA ALA A 101 -0.51 16.28 5.06
C ALA A 101 -0.90 15.44 3.82
N TYR A 102 0.07 14.97 3.05
CA TYR A 102 -0.06 14.22 1.81
C TYR A 102 0.65 12.85 1.87
N LEU A 103 1.45 12.56 2.90
CA LEU A 103 2.26 11.33 2.92
C LEU A 103 1.46 10.06 3.23
N TRP A 104 0.22 10.16 3.71
CA TRP A 104 -0.51 8.97 4.16
C TRP A 104 -1.94 8.85 3.64
N LEU A 105 -2.05 8.13 2.53
CA LEU A 105 -3.24 7.41 2.13
C LEU A 105 -2.82 5.95 1.94
N VAL A 106 -3.34 5.06 2.76
CA VAL A 106 -3.23 3.61 2.55
C VAL A 106 -4.63 3.04 2.49
N LEU A 107 -4.77 1.92 1.77
CA LEU A 107 -6.05 1.26 1.60
C LEU A 107 -5.97 -0.19 2.04
N PRO A 108 -7.05 -0.74 2.61
CA PRO A 108 -7.22 -2.17 2.66
C PRO A 108 -7.10 -2.78 1.25
N VAL A 109 -6.64 -4.01 1.17
CA VAL A 109 -6.49 -4.78 -0.06
C VAL A 109 -7.47 -5.95 -0.09
N GLY A 110 -7.55 -6.65 -1.23
CA GLY A 110 -8.35 -7.85 -1.42
C GLY A 110 -9.51 -7.61 -2.40
N ASN A 111 -10.54 -6.89 -1.98
CA ASN A 111 -11.70 -6.59 -2.81
C ASN A 111 -11.57 -5.23 -3.56
N TRP A 112 -10.66 -5.17 -4.53
CA TRP A 112 -10.45 -3.97 -5.34
C TRP A 112 -11.67 -3.55 -6.17
N SER A 113 -12.54 -4.49 -6.56
CA SER A 113 -13.79 -4.16 -7.25
C SER A 113 -14.72 -3.33 -6.36
N LEU A 114 -14.82 -3.66 -5.07
CA LEU A 114 -15.54 -2.83 -4.10
C LEU A 114 -14.91 -1.43 -4.00
N LEU A 115 -13.60 -1.34 -3.78
CA LEU A 115 -12.90 -0.05 -3.64
C LEU A 115 -13.08 0.86 -4.87
N ILE A 116 -12.97 0.29 -6.07
CA ILE A 116 -13.20 1.02 -7.33
C ILE A 116 -14.66 1.47 -7.43
N SER A 117 -15.62 0.64 -7.05
CA SER A 117 -17.03 1.03 -7.06
C SER A 117 -17.33 2.19 -6.11
N LEU A 118 -16.66 2.23 -4.95
CA LEU A 118 -16.77 3.33 -4.00
C LEU A 118 -16.19 4.62 -4.59
N TRP A 119 -14.99 4.55 -5.21
CA TRP A 119 -14.40 5.69 -5.91
C TRP A 119 -15.33 6.26 -6.99
N LEU A 120 -15.89 5.42 -7.85
CA LEU A 120 -16.83 5.85 -8.90
C LEU A 120 -18.11 6.48 -8.33
N SER A 121 -18.53 6.06 -7.13
CA SER A 121 -19.77 6.56 -6.52
C SER A 121 -19.61 7.88 -5.77
N GLU A 122 -18.42 8.15 -5.21
CA GLU A 122 -18.19 9.27 -4.30
C GLU A 122 -17.23 10.31 -4.81
N GLN A 123 -16.20 9.89 -5.54
CA GLN A 123 -15.32 10.80 -6.24
C GLN A 123 -15.98 11.11 -7.57
N SER A 124 -15.90 12.35 -8.06
CA SER A 124 -16.46 12.74 -9.36
C SER A 124 -15.61 12.18 -10.52
N VAL A 125 -15.41 10.86 -10.50
CA VAL A 125 -14.48 10.05 -11.27
C VAL A 125 -15.33 9.16 -12.16
N THR A 126 -15.00 9.08 -13.45
CA THR A 126 -15.63 8.15 -14.39
C THR A 126 -14.79 6.89 -14.56
N GLU A 127 -15.31 5.85 -15.23
CA GLU A 127 -14.53 4.64 -15.52
C GLU A 127 -13.24 4.95 -16.30
N ASP A 128 -13.26 5.96 -17.17
CA ASP A 128 -12.09 6.41 -17.94
C ASP A 128 -10.97 6.99 -17.05
N ASN A 129 -11.32 7.38 -15.82
CA ASN A 129 -10.37 7.90 -14.84
C ASN A 129 -9.74 6.79 -13.98
N ILE A 130 -10.25 5.56 -14.04
CA ILE A 130 -9.78 4.45 -13.22
C ILE A 130 -8.52 3.83 -13.80
N ILE A 131 -7.54 3.60 -12.94
CA ILE A 131 -6.35 2.81 -13.22
C ILE A 131 -6.56 1.47 -12.55
N ASP A 132 -6.73 0.40 -13.34
CA ASP A 132 -6.92 -0.95 -12.83
C ASP A 132 -6.05 -1.94 -13.61
N THR A 133 -4.87 -2.27 -13.06
CA THR A 133 -3.92 -3.21 -13.65
C THR A 133 -3.79 -4.46 -12.78
N SER A 134 -2.93 -5.41 -13.17
CA SER A 134 -2.67 -6.60 -12.34
C SER A 134 -2.02 -6.29 -10.99
N THR A 135 -1.23 -5.21 -10.90
CA THR A 135 -0.43 -4.87 -9.72
C THR A 135 -0.78 -3.54 -9.08
N LEU A 136 -1.43 -2.63 -9.81
CA LEU A 136 -1.76 -1.28 -9.36
C LEU A 136 -3.25 -1.00 -9.53
N ALA A 137 -3.80 -0.22 -8.61
CA ALA A 137 -5.15 0.33 -8.68
C ALA A 137 -5.13 1.81 -8.30
N GLY A 138 -6.03 2.61 -8.85
CA GLY A 138 -6.04 4.04 -8.57
C GLY A 138 -7.00 4.80 -9.45
N PHE A 139 -6.90 6.12 -9.42
CA PHE A 139 -7.68 6.98 -10.28
C PHE A 139 -6.95 8.29 -10.59
N ASN A 140 -7.36 8.94 -11.67
CA ASN A 140 -6.89 10.26 -12.07
C ASN A 140 -8.08 11.15 -12.39
N PHE A 141 -8.27 12.26 -11.70
CA PHE A 141 -9.33 13.20 -12.01
C PHE A 141 -8.83 14.63 -12.08
N THR A 142 -9.61 15.46 -12.78
CA THR A 142 -9.36 16.90 -12.89
C THR A 142 -10.59 17.65 -12.41
N ASP A 143 -10.40 18.50 -11.40
CA ASP A 143 -11.39 19.43 -10.92
C ASP A 143 -11.15 20.80 -11.56
N VAL A 144 -12.18 21.31 -12.25
CA VAL A 144 -12.14 22.60 -12.93
C VAL A 144 -12.98 23.60 -12.14
N GLY A 145 -12.29 24.34 -11.28
CA GLY A 145 -12.84 25.49 -10.57
C GLY A 145 -12.93 26.74 -11.46
N LYS A 146 -13.61 27.78 -10.95
CA LYS A 146 -13.78 29.05 -11.69
C LYS A 146 -12.47 29.76 -12.05
N LYS A 147 -11.42 29.55 -11.26
CA LYS A 147 -10.10 30.22 -11.39
C LYS A 147 -8.93 29.25 -11.18
N SER A 148 -9.22 27.97 -11.09
CA SER A 148 -8.23 26.94 -10.78
C SER A 148 -8.55 25.67 -11.55
N ILE A 149 -7.52 25.01 -12.04
CA ILE A 149 -7.60 23.64 -12.53
C ILE A 149 -6.71 22.83 -11.60
N SER A 150 -7.30 21.82 -10.95
CA SER A 150 -6.57 20.90 -10.11
C SER A 150 -6.62 19.52 -10.71
N THR A 151 -5.47 18.89 -10.95
CA THR A 151 -5.41 17.49 -11.39
C THR A 151 -4.81 16.65 -10.27
N TYR A 152 -5.44 15.51 -10.00
CA TYR A 152 -5.04 14.57 -8.97
C TYR A 152 -4.91 13.19 -9.58
N LEU A 153 -3.75 12.57 -9.37
CA LEU A 153 -3.47 11.17 -9.67
C LEU A 153 -3.16 10.48 -8.35
N GLU A 154 -3.81 9.36 -8.11
CA GLU A 154 -3.59 8.56 -6.92
C GLU A 154 -3.54 7.08 -7.31
N ILE A 155 -2.40 6.43 -7.08
CA ILE A 155 -2.15 5.04 -7.46
C ILE A 155 -1.64 4.29 -6.24
N TYR A 156 -2.18 3.10 -6.02
CA TYR A 156 -1.87 2.18 -4.94
C TYR A 156 -1.34 0.85 -5.47
N GLN A 157 -0.47 0.21 -4.69
CA GLN A 157 -0.08 -1.17 -4.95
C GLN A 157 -1.18 -2.13 -4.49
N LYS A 158 -1.66 -3.01 -5.38
CA LYS A 158 -2.75 -3.94 -5.06
C LYS A 158 -2.42 -4.96 -3.98
N SER A 159 -1.15 -5.32 -3.85
CA SER A 159 -0.67 -6.33 -2.91
C SER A 159 -0.52 -5.81 -1.49
N THR A 160 -0.17 -4.53 -1.33
CA THR A 160 0.12 -3.92 -0.03
C THR A 160 -0.93 -2.89 0.36
N GLY A 161 -1.57 -2.22 -0.60
CA GLY A 161 -2.51 -1.12 -0.36
C GLY A 161 -1.80 0.20 -0.04
N VAL A 162 -0.48 0.21 -0.14
CA VAL A 162 0.36 1.39 0.07
C VAL A 162 0.28 2.28 -1.17
N LEU A 163 0.27 3.60 -0.95
CA LEU A 163 0.36 4.59 -2.01
C LEU A 163 1.65 4.36 -2.83
N TYR A 164 1.48 4.08 -4.12
CA TYR A 164 2.56 3.91 -5.06
C TYR A 164 3.00 5.25 -5.64
N ASN A 165 2.04 6.06 -6.09
CA ASN A 165 2.28 7.38 -6.63
C ASN A 165 1.09 8.29 -6.35
N TYR A 166 1.38 9.50 -5.90
CA TYR A 166 0.42 10.59 -5.82
C TYR A 166 0.97 11.80 -6.55
N VAL A 167 0.18 12.37 -7.47
CA VAL A 167 0.50 13.64 -8.11
C VAL A 167 -0.68 14.58 -7.92
N SER A 168 -0.42 15.73 -7.32
CA SER A 168 -1.35 16.85 -7.31
C SER A 168 -0.74 18.00 -8.08
N THR A 169 -1.53 18.60 -8.96
CA THR A 169 -1.17 19.86 -9.62
C THR A 169 -2.31 20.84 -9.41
N LEU A 170 -1.96 22.09 -9.14
CA LEU A 170 -2.88 23.20 -9.04
C LEU A 170 -2.37 24.31 -9.96
N ASN A 171 -3.21 24.67 -10.94
CA ASN A 171 -2.99 25.80 -11.81
C ASN A 171 -4.04 26.86 -11.52
N TYR A 172 -3.63 27.94 -10.86
CA TYR A 172 -4.46 29.09 -10.54
C TYR A 172 -4.23 30.20 -11.58
N THR A 173 -5.31 30.69 -12.18
CA THR A 173 -5.27 31.73 -13.24
C THR A 173 -5.85 33.07 -12.78
N GLY A 174 -6.21 33.20 -11.51
CA GLY A 174 -6.78 34.43 -10.96
C GLY A 174 -5.75 35.53 -10.65
N PRO A 175 -6.18 36.80 -10.56
CA PRO A 175 -5.33 37.89 -10.08
C PRO A 175 -4.99 37.72 -8.57
N PRO A 176 -3.85 38.28 -8.10
CA PRO A 176 -2.96 39.19 -8.83
C PRO A 176 -2.03 38.49 -9.83
N HIS A 177 -1.70 37.21 -9.65
CA HIS A 177 -0.76 36.51 -10.52
C HIS A 177 -1.11 35.03 -10.72
N PRO A 178 -0.87 34.48 -11.91
CA PRO A 178 -1.00 33.05 -12.15
C PRO A 178 0.01 32.30 -11.27
N HIS A 179 -0.44 31.21 -10.68
CA HIS A 179 0.33 30.39 -9.77
C HIS A 179 0.19 28.93 -10.17
N TYR A 180 1.31 28.26 -10.33
CA TYR A 180 1.35 26.82 -10.57
C TYR A 180 2.07 26.15 -9.42
N SER A 181 1.44 25.12 -8.85
CA SER A 181 2.09 24.25 -7.87
C SER A 181 1.86 22.79 -8.26
N SER A 182 2.87 21.97 -8.00
CA SER A 182 2.80 20.52 -8.15
C SER A 182 3.48 19.86 -6.96
N VAL A 183 2.88 18.78 -6.49
CA VAL A 183 3.44 17.87 -5.50
C VAL A 183 3.35 16.47 -6.09
N GLU A 184 4.48 15.76 -6.08
CA GLU A 184 4.59 14.36 -6.46
C GLU A 184 5.16 13.58 -5.27
N ILE A 185 4.53 12.45 -4.96
CA ILE A 185 4.96 11.51 -3.93
C ILE A 185 5.11 10.16 -4.60
N SER A 186 6.31 9.62 -4.60
CA SER A 186 6.61 8.34 -5.22
C SER A 186 7.16 7.37 -4.19
N LEU A 187 6.61 6.17 -4.17
CA LEU A 187 7.17 5.05 -3.41
C LEU A 187 8.58 4.75 -3.92
N ILE A 188 9.56 4.78 -3.03
CA ILE A 188 10.90 4.26 -3.34
C ILE A 188 10.77 2.75 -3.30
N ASP A 189 10.97 2.10 -4.44
CA ASP A 189 10.79 0.65 -4.58
C ASP A 189 11.53 -0.10 -3.45
N SER A 190 10.74 -0.69 -2.56
CA SER A 190 11.21 -1.39 -1.35
C SER A 190 11.78 -2.77 -1.69
N SER A 191 11.83 -3.15 -2.97
CA SER A 191 12.44 -4.38 -3.47
C SER A 191 13.93 -4.56 -3.11
N SER A 192 14.58 -3.52 -2.59
CA SER A 192 15.96 -3.54 -2.07
C SER A 192 16.09 -3.72 -0.54
N TRP A 193 14.99 -3.66 0.21
CA TRP A 193 15.00 -3.92 1.65
C TRP A 193 14.51 -5.35 1.90
N PRO A 194 15.29 -6.20 2.58
CA PRO A 194 14.90 -7.59 2.74
C PRO A 194 13.61 -7.63 3.56
N ILE A 195 12.50 -8.02 2.91
CA ILE A 195 11.29 -8.47 3.58
C ILE A 195 11.66 -9.75 4.34
N VAL A 196 12.26 -9.60 5.51
CA VAL A 196 12.28 -10.62 6.55
C VAL A 196 11.05 -10.29 7.40
N PRO A 197 9.93 -11.01 7.24
CA PRO A 197 9.88 -12.42 7.63
C PRO A 197 8.81 -13.26 6.89
N VAL A 198 9.08 -13.79 5.69
CA VAL A 198 8.26 -14.91 5.12
C VAL A 198 9.11 -15.98 4.42
N ALA A 199 10.31 -15.64 3.94
CA ALA A 199 11.20 -16.60 3.27
C ALA A 199 11.69 -17.75 4.18
N VAL A 200 11.70 -17.57 5.51
CA VAL A 200 12.10 -18.62 6.46
C VAL A 200 11.05 -19.75 6.54
N GLY A 201 9.77 -19.44 6.32
CA GLY A 201 8.70 -20.44 6.30
C GLY A 201 8.72 -21.30 5.03
N GLY A 202 8.88 -20.67 3.86
CA GLY A 202 8.87 -21.38 2.57
C GLY A 202 10.06 -22.34 2.40
N ALA A 203 11.26 -21.94 2.82
CA ALA A 203 12.45 -22.79 2.75
C ALA A 203 12.37 -24.01 3.69
N ALA A 204 11.78 -23.84 4.88
CA ALA A 204 11.59 -24.93 5.84
C ALA A 204 10.57 -25.99 5.33
N VAL A 205 9.48 -25.53 4.70
CA VAL A 205 8.46 -26.42 4.12
C VAL A 205 9.00 -27.17 2.90
N ALA A 206 9.71 -26.48 2.00
CA ALA A 206 10.35 -27.12 0.84
C ALA A 206 11.41 -28.15 1.26
N GLY A 207 12.22 -27.84 2.29
CA GLY A 207 13.19 -28.77 2.86
C GLY A 207 12.53 -30.03 3.45
N ALA A 208 11.42 -29.86 4.18
CA ALA A 208 10.67 -30.99 4.76
C ALA A 208 10.09 -31.92 3.67
N VAL A 209 9.55 -31.37 2.58
CA VAL A 209 9.01 -32.15 1.46
C VAL A 209 10.11 -32.97 0.77
N VAL A 210 11.28 -32.38 0.55
CA VAL A 210 12.42 -33.07 -0.08
C VAL A 210 12.93 -34.21 0.82
N VAL A 211 13.04 -33.99 2.13
CA VAL A 211 13.46 -35.05 3.08
C VAL A 211 12.45 -36.20 3.10
N VAL A 212 11.15 -35.92 3.11
CA VAL A 212 10.10 -36.95 3.05
C VAL A 212 10.18 -37.74 1.74
N ALA A 213 10.36 -37.08 0.60
CA ALA A 213 10.51 -37.73 -0.70
C ALA A 213 11.74 -38.67 -0.75
N ILE A 214 12.87 -38.25 -0.18
CA ILE A 214 14.09 -39.07 -0.10
C ILE A 214 13.88 -40.30 0.80
N ILE A 215 13.22 -40.14 1.95
CA ILE A 215 12.92 -41.25 2.87
C ILE A 215 11.96 -42.26 2.22
N LEU A 216 10.95 -41.79 1.49
CA LEU A 216 10.01 -42.66 0.77
C LEU A 216 10.72 -43.43 -0.35
N ARG A 217 11.61 -42.78 -1.11
CA ARG A 217 12.35 -43.42 -2.20
C ARG A 217 13.35 -44.48 -1.71
N ARG A 218 13.98 -44.28 -0.55
CA ARG A 218 14.90 -45.26 0.07
C ARG A 218 14.20 -46.51 0.63
N ARG A 219 12.86 -46.52 0.76
CA ARG A 219 12.10 -47.68 1.26
C ARG A 219 11.52 -48.56 0.15
N GLN A 220 11.62 -48.12 -1.11
CA GLN A 220 11.14 -48.86 -2.28
C GLN A 220 12.24 -49.68 -2.97
N HIS A 221 13.50 -49.52 -2.52
CA HIS A 221 14.64 -50.37 -2.84
C HIS A 221 15.05 -51.14 -1.58
#